data_AF-A0A3E4LUD9-F1
#
_entry.id   AF-A0A3E4LUD9-F1
#
_cell.length_a   1.000
_cell.length_b   1.000
_cell.length_c   1.000
_cell.angle_alpha   90.00
_cell.angle_beta   90.00
_cell.angle_gamma   90.00
#
_symmetry.space_group_name_H-M   'P 1'
#
loop_
_entity.id
_entity.type
_entity.pdbx_description
1 polymer ?
#
loop_
_entity_poly.entity_id
_entity_poly.type
_entity_poly.pdbx_seq_one_letter_code
_entity_poly.pdbx_strand_id
1 'polypeptide(L)' 'MKIEPRKESDRGGWLCMPLLASVPEGKEGWEKVRCPVCGALCWKRPEDAGVICHSKLDGACCTLCALKKGAGRL' A
#
# COMPACT_ATOMS: atom_id res chain seq x y z
N MET A 1 13.55 18.23 -0.93
CA MET A 1 12.63 17.39 -0.13
C MET A 1 13.46 16.77 0.98
N LYS A 2 13.19 17.09 2.25
CA LYS A 2 13.91 16.49 3.38
C LYS A 2 13.10 15.27 3.83
N ILE A 3 13.70 14.08 3.75
CA ILE A 3 13.04 12.84 4.16
C ILE A 3 13.39 12.63 5.64
N GLU A 4 12.37 12.67 6.48
CA GLU A 4 12.47 12.44 7.93
C GLU A 4 11.49 11.32 8.33
N PRO A 5 11.73 10.61 9.45
CA PRO A 5 10.77 9.65 9.97
C PRO A 5 9.38 10.28 10.22
N ARG A 6 8.33 9.49 10.00
CA ARG A 6 6.95 9.89 10.29
C ARG A 6 6.78 10.18 11.79
N LYS A 7 5.99 11.21 12.10
CA LYS A 7 5.52 11.52 13.46
C LYS A 7 4.17 10.85 13.70
N GLU A 8 3.82 10.59 14.95
CA GLU A 8 2.50 10.03 15.31
C GLU A 8 1.32 10.94 14.92
N SER A 9 1.56 12.25 14.83
CA SER A 9 0.55 13.22 14.39
C SER A 9 0.24 13.11 12.89
N ASP A 10 1.17 12.56 12.11
CA ASP A 10 1.05 12.52 10.65
C ASP A 10 -0.18 11.71 10.24
N ARG A 11 -0.82 12.15 9.16
CA ARG A 11 -2.02 11.54 8.59
C ARG A 11 -1.83 11.32 7.10
N GLY A 12 -2.61 10.40 6.58
CA GLY A 12 -2.67 10.09 5.16
C GLY A 12 -1.46 9.34 4.64
N GLY A 13 -1.43 9.20 3.32
CA GLY A 13 -0.51 8.29 2.64
C GLY A 13 -1.15 6.93 2.40
N TRP A 14 -0.54 6.12 1.55
CA TRP A 14 -1.11 4.87 1.05
C TRP A 14 -0.14 3.73 1.28
N LEU A 15 -0.66 2.63 1.83
CA LEU A 15 0.09 1.37 1.89
C LEU A 15 0.19 0.77 0.48
N CYS A 16 1.40 0.38 0.10
CA CYS A 16 1.66 -0.28 -1.18
C CYS A 16 1.42 -1.79 -1.05
N MET A 17 0.45 -2.30 -1.81
CA MET A 17 0.24 -3.73 -2.00
C MET A 17 1.11 -4.24 -3.16
N PRO A 18 1.91 -5.31 -2.96
CA PRO A 18 2.69 -5.91 -4.03
C PRO A 18 1.79 -6.43 -5.16
N LEU A 19 2.14 -6.12 -6.40
CA LEU A 19 1.42 -6.66 -7.56
C LEU A 19 1.75 -8.14 -7.75
N LEU A 20 0.73 -8.93 -8.11
CA LEU A 20 0.94 -10.34 -8.46
C LEU A 20 1.91 -10.50 -9.64
N ALA A 21 1.88 -9.59 -10.61
CA ALA A 21 2.81 -9.60 -11.74
C ALA A 21 4.28 -9.46 -11.32
N SER A 22 4.56 -8.78 -10.20
CA SER A 22 5.92 -8.59 -9.68
C SER A 22 6.33 -9.68 -8.69
N VAL A 23 5.36 -10.30 -8.02
CA VAL A 23 5.56 -11.39 -7.05
C VAL A 23 4.57 -12.51 -7.36
N PRO A 24 4.82 -13.37 -8.37
CA PRO A 24 3.83 -14.33 -8.86
C PRO A 24 3.39 -15.36 -7.82
N GLU A 25 4.32 -15.78 -6.95
CA GLU A 25 4.10 -16.82 -5.95
C GLU A 25 3.52 -16.26 -4.63
N GLY A 26 3.72 -14.97 -4.35
CA GLY A 26 3.37 -14.38 -3.06
C GLY A 26 4.29 -14.87 -1.93
N LYS A 27 3.79 -14.81 -0.69
CA LYS A 27 4.44 -15.39 0.50
C LYS A 27 3.38 -16.05 1.38
N GLU A 28 3.83 -16.85 2.34
CA GLU A 28 2.94 -17.46 3.33
C GLU A 28 2.10 -16.39 4.06
N GLY A 29 0.80 -16.68 4.22
CA GLY A 29 -0.17 -15.79 4.86
C GLY A 29 -0.62 -14.61 3.99
N TRP A 30 -0.09 -14.44 2.76
CA TRP A 30 -0.55 -13.38 1.86
C TRP A 30 -1.84 -13.79 1.14
N GLU A 31 -2.79 -12.86 1.08
CA GLU A 31 -4.10 -13.03 0.46
C GLU A 31 -4.12 -12.36 -0.93
N LYS A 32 -4.60 -13.06 -1.97
CA LYS A 32 -4.81 -12.46 -3.29
C LYS A 32 -6.03 -11.55 -3.24
N VAL A 33 -5.83 -10.27 -3.51
CA VAL A 33 -6.89 -9.24 -3.54
C VAL A 33 -6.82 -8.43 -4.83
N ARG A 34 -7.86 -7.66 -5.13
CA ARG A 34 -7.84 -6.68 -6.22
C ARG A 34 -7.54 -5.30 -5.66
N CYS A 35 -6.69 -4.55 -6.37
CA CYS A 35 -6.43 -3.15 -6.06
C CYS A 35 -7.75 -2.35 -6.13
N PRO A 36 -8.11 -1.59 -5.09
CA PRO A 36 -9.36 -0.82 -5.09
C PRO A 36 -9.35 0.37 -6.06
N VAL A 37 -8.18 0.73 -6.60
CA VAL A 37 -8.01 1.87 -7.51
C VAL A 37 -8.03 1.44 -8.99
N CYS A 38 -7.32 0.36 -9.34
CA CYS A 38 -7.14 -0.06 -10.74
C CYS A 38 -7.61 -1.50 -11.04
N GLY A 39 -8.08 -2.25 -10.04
CA GLY A 39 -8.57 -3.63 -10.22
C GLY A 39 -7.50 -4.71 -10.43
N ALA A 40 -6.21 -4.33 -10.53
CA ALA A 40 -5.10 -5.27 -10.70
C ALA A 40 -4.97 -6.24 -9.52
N LEU A 41 -4.57 -7.48 -9.78
CA LEU A 41 -4.32 -8.48 -8.73
C LEU A 41 -3.07 -8.11 -7.92
N CYS A 42 -3.24 -8.10 -6.61
CA CYS A 42 -2.22 -7.73 -5.63
C CYS A 42 -2.25 -8.71 -4.45
N TRP A 43 -1.28 -8.56 -3.57
CA TRP A 43 -1.18 -9.28 -2.32
C TRP A 43 -1.51 -8.36 -1.14
N LYS A 44 -2.43 -8.80 -0.30
CA LYS A 44 -2.68 -8.23 1.03
C LYS A 44 -1.91 -9.07 2.05
N ARG A 45 -1.16 -8.38 2.92
CA ARG A 45 -0.34 -9.01 3.95
C ARG A 45 -1.08 -9.00 5.29
N PRO A 46 -0.82 -9.97 6.18
CA PRO A 46 -1.51 -10.05 7.46
C PRO A 46 -1.31 -8.78 8.32
N GLU A 47 -0.16 -8.12 8.22
CA GLU A 47 0.17 -6.90 8.96
C GLU A 47 -0.47 -5.62 8.39
N ASP A 48 -1.02 -5.63 7.18
CA ASP A 48 -1.45 -4.40 6.49
C ASP A 48 -2.50 -3.61 7.28
N ALA A 49 -3.47 -4.28 7.90
CA ALA A 49 -4.50 -3.63 8.70
C ALA A 49 -3.91 -2.92 9.93
N GLY A 50 -2.94 -3.56 10.59
CA GLY A 50 -2.23 -2.98 11.74
C GLY A 50 -1.41 -1.76 11.34
N VAL A 51 -0.70 -1.83 10.20
CA VAL A 51 0.09 -0.71 9.67
C VAL A 51 -0.80 0.46 9.28
N ILE A 52 -1.92 0.21 8.59
CA ILE A 52 -2.86 1.27 8.20
C ILE A 52 -3.41 1.99 9.43
N CYS A 53 -3.81 1.24 10.46
CA CYS A 53 -4.33 1.81 11.70
C CYS A 53 -3.26 2.60 12.46
N HIS A 54 -2.11 1.97 12.74
CA HIS A 54 -1.02 2.57 13.51
C HIS A 54 -0.44 3.80 12.82
N SER A 55 -0.18 3.71 11.52
CA SER A 55 0.39 4.82 10.74
C SER A 55 -0.66 5.80 10.23
N LYS A 56 -1.96 5.58 10.48
CA LYS A 56 -3.05 6.49 10.08
C LYS A 56 -3.05 6.79 8.58
N LEU A 57 -2.90 5.73 7.79
CA LEU A 57 -2.91 5.77 6.33
C LEU A 57 -4.36 5.87 5.81
N ASP A 58 -4.53 6.40 4.61
CA ASP A 58 -5.84 6.52 3.95
C ASP A 58 -6.36 5.17 3.44
N GLY A 59 -5.47 4.17 3.34
CA GLY A 59 -5.79 2.82 2.92
C GLY A 59 -4.62 2.14 2.23
N ALA A 60 -4.93 1.10 1.44
CA ALA A 60 -3.97 0.34 0.67
C ALA A 60 -4.36 0.31 -0.81
N CYS A 61 -3.37 0.41 -1.70
CA CYS A 61 -3.54 0.22 -3.14
C CYS A 61 -2.26 -0.39 -3.73
N CYS A 62 -2.29 -0.83 -4.99
CA CYS A 62 -1.09 -1.41 -5.59
C CYS A 62 0.07 -0.41 -5.62
N THR A 63 1.31 -0.90 -5.60
CA THR A 63 2.52 -0.06 -5.60
C THR A 63 2.48 1.04 -6.66
N LEU A 64 2.02 0.73 -7.88
CA LEU A 64 1.94 1.71 -8.96
C LEU A 64 0.90 2.81 -8.70
N CYS A 65 -0.27 2.46 -8.14
CA CYS A 65 -1.29 3.43 -7.77
C CYS A 65 -0.83 4.31 -6.59
N ALA A 66 -0.17 3.73 -5.60
CA ALA A 66 0.36 4.46 -4.45
C ALA A 66 1.42 5.48 -4.90
N LEU A 67 2.33 5.08 -5.79
CA LEU A 67 3.35 5.97 -6.36
C LEU A 67 2.73 7.13 -7.16
N LYS A 68 1.71 6.87 -7.99
CA LYS A 68 0.99 7.93 -8.74
C LYS A 68 0.34 8.94 -7.79
N LYS A 69 -0.37 8.45 -6.76
CA LYS A 69 -0.98 9.29 -5.72
C LYS A 69 0.06 10.12 -4.97
N GLY A 70 1.18 9.51 -4.58
CA GLY A 70 2.26 10.19 -3.85
C GLY A 70 3.05 11.20 -4.69
N ALA A 71 3.13 11.00 -6.01
CA ALA A 71 3.80 11.92 -6.94
C ALA A 71 2.96 13.13 -7.34
N GLY A 72 1.71 13.25 -6.84
CA GLY A 72 0.80 14.33 -7.20
C GLY A 72 0.35 14.32 -8.67
N ARG A 73 0.47 13.19 -9.36
CA ARG A 73 0.03 13.02 -10.75
C ARG A 73 -1.26 12.19 -10.76
N LEU A 74 -2.38 12.89 -10.85
CA LEU A 74 -3.71 12.33 -11.14
C LEU A 74 -3.79 11.93 -12.62
#